data_AF-A0A7C4MR34-F1
#
_entry.id   AF-A0A7C4MR34-F1
#
_cell.length_a   1.000
_cell.length_b   1.000
_cell.length_c   1.000
_cell.angle_alpha   90.00
_cell.angle_beta   90.00
_cell.angle_gamma   90.00
#
_symmetry.space_group_name_H-M   'P 1'
#
loop_
_entity.id
_entity.type
_entity.pdbx_description
1 polymer ?
#
loop_
_entity_poly.entity_id
_entity_poly.type
_entity_poly.pdbx_seq_one_letter_code
_entity_poly.pdbx_strand_id
1 'polypeptide(L)'
;MSLQNVAQIAVIGGGPTGSFFSIFALKMAKMTEKSVNVTIYEPKDFTRDGPVGCNKCGGIISELLVQNLAVEGINLPNSLVQRGINSYKLHTRHGSVYIETPSKERTIATVYRGGGPKGIIGSEKESFDRFLLDLAVQEGAVHDPRKIDRIAYHDKRPVLFSGEVKVQEPDLVVGAVGVKSQTFKLFEDMGFGYRKPETVTAAIAEIHMDKMLISEHFGASVNLFLLPVKDIKFAAIIPKGTYMTVCILGQNIDHTAVQSFLEHPVVRDVLPEKGTYEIACRCLPKMNVKAPEVACADRVVLCGDAGSTRLFKDG
;
A
#
# COMPACT_ATOMS: atom_id res chain seq x y z
N MET A 1 32.76 15.66 -16.40
CA MET A 1 31.97 16.52 -15.49
C MET A 1 31.74 15.71 -14.22
N SER A 2 32.52 15.95 -13.17
CA SER A 2 32.37 15.28 -11.87
C SER A 2 31.28 15.98 -11.06
N LEU A 3 30.48 15.21 -10.32
CA LEU A 3 29.53 15.75 -9.35
C LEU A 3 30.35 16.25 -8.14
N GLN A 4 30.71 17.53 -8.11
CA GLN A 4 31.37 18.18 -6.95
C GLN A 4 30.39 18.48 -5.79
N ASN A 5 29.09 18.23 -5.94
CA ASN A 5 28.08 18.52 -4.91
C ASN A 5 27.30 17.25 -4.51
N VAL A 6 27.06 17.10 -3.20
CA VAL A 6 26.15 16.10 -2.64
C VAL A 6 24.73 16.39 -3.15
N ALA A 7 24.16 15.50 -3.96
CA ALA A 7 22.84 15.73 -4.54
C ALA A 7 21.75 15.67 -3.46
N GLN A 8 20.88 16.67 -3.41
CA GLN A 8 19.76 16.70 -2.46
C GLN A 8 18.51 16.10 -3.10
N ILE A 9 17.98 15.04 -2.53
CA ILE A 9 16.77 14.37 -3.03
C ILE A 9 15.65 14.53 -2.00
N ALA A 10 14.50 15.03 -2.45
CA ALA A 10 13.31 15.11 -1.64
C ALA A 10 12.27 14.09 -2.11
N VAL A 11 11.84 13.21 -1.21
CA VAL A 11 10.82 12.19 -1.46
C VAL A 11 9.53 12.61 -0.77
N ILE A 12 8.48 12.89 -1.52
CA ILE A 12 7.18 13.29 -0.99
C ILE A 12 6.29 12.04 -0.90
N GLY A 13 6.08 11.55 0.33
CA GLY A 13 5.38 10.30 0.65
C GLY A 13 6.35 9.22 1.16
N GLY A 14 6.05 8.65 2.32
CA GLY A 14 6.85 7.65 3.03
C GLY A 14 6.22 6.26 3.09
N GLY A 15 5.20 5.99 2.26
CA GLY A 15 4.72 4.63 2.01
C GLY A 15 5.79 3.78 1.28
N PRO A 16 5.47 2.52 0.91
CA PRO A 16 6.45 1.58 0.40
C PRO A 16 7.24 2.10 -0.80
N THR A 17 6.57 2.82 -1.71
CA THR A 17 7.23 3.42 -2.87
C THR A 17 8.32 4.42 -2.47
N GLY A 18 8.05 5.33 -1.54
CA GLY A 18 9.01 6.34 -1.11
C GLY A 18 10.14 5.74 -0.29
N SER A 19 9.82 4.79 0.58
CA SER A 19 10.79 4.05 1.38
C SER A 19 11.70 3.19 0.50
N PHE A 20 11.16 2.40 -0.43
CA PHE A 20 11.96 1.62 -1.37
C PHE A 20 12.84 2.50 -2.24
N PHE A 21 12.30 3.58 -2.82
CA PHE A 21 13.11 4.52 -3.58
C PHE A 21 14.31 5.00 -2.75
N SER A 22 14.07 5.40 -1.49
CA SER A 22 15.11 5.93 -0.61
C SER A 22 16.17 4.89 -0.27
N ILE A 23 15.75 3.67 0.12
CA ILE A 23 16.64 2.54 0.39
C ILE A 23 17.54 2.26 -0.80
N PHE A 24 16.95 2.08 -1.99
CA PHE A 24 17.71 1.70 -3.18
C PHE A 24 18.56 2.86 -3.71
N ALA A 25 18.08 4.11 -3.66
CA ALA A 25 18.87 5.28 -4.03
C ALA A 25 20.13 5.40 -3.17
N LEU A 26 20.00 5.21 -1.85
CA LEU A 26 21.13 5.25 -0.92
C LEU A 26 22.09 4.07 -1.14
N LYS A 27 21.58 2.84 -1.30
CA LYS A 27 22.42 1.66 -1.61
C LYS A 27 23.19 1.85 -2.92
N MET A 28 22.53 2.29 -3.99
CA MET A 28 23.18 2.56 -5.28
C MET A 28 24.20 3.70 -5.19
N ALA A 29 23.93 4.75 -4.42
CA ALA A 29 24.87 5.85 -4.21
C ALA A 29 26.15 5.34 -3.51
N LYS A 30 26.01 4.52 -2.45
CA LYS A 30 27.14 3.85 -1.79
C LYS A 30 27.93 2.97 -2.77
N MET A 31 27.26 2.14 -3.56
CA MET A 31 27.89 1.25 -4.55
C MET A 31 28.62 1.98 -5.68
N THR A 32 28.19 3.19 -6.02
CA THR A 32 28.76 4.01 -7.10
C THR A 32 29.65 5.15 -6.60
N GLU A 33 29.99 5.13 -5.30
CA GLU A 33 30.80 6.16 -4.64
C GLU A 33 30.27 7.59 -4.85
N LYS A 34 28.95 7.73 -4.93
CA LYS A 34 28.25 9.02 -5.04
C LYS A 34 27.71 9.45 -3.69
N SER A 35 27.76 10.75 -3.41
CA SER A 35 27.13 11.33 -2.23
C SER A 35 25.75 11.89 -2.56
N VAL A 36 24.72 11.35 -1.92
CA VAL A 36 23.34 11.84 -2.00
C VAL A 36 22.75 11.97 -0.61
N ASN A 37 21.97 13.01 -0.38
CA ASN A 37 21.15 13.16 0.83
C ASN A 37 19.69 12.95 0.44
N VAL A 38 19.00 12.04 1.14
CA VAL A 38 17.59 11.75 0.88
C VAL A 38 16.76 12.20 2.08
N THR A 39 15.78 13.07 1.85
CA THR A 39 14.79 13.49 2.85
C THR A 39 13.41 12.99 2.45
N ILE A 40 12.75 12.22 3.31
CA ILE A 40 11.41 11.68 3.12
C ILE A 40 10.43 12.55 3.90
N TYR A 41 9.49 13.18 3.20
CA TYR A 41 8.39 13.95 3.77
C TYR A 41 7.13 13.08 3.88
N GLU A 42 6.80 12.66 5.11
CA GLU A 42 5.62 11.82 5.38
C GLU A 42 4.91 12.26 6.66
N PRO A 43 3.79 12.98 6.55
CA PRO A 43 3.05 13.46 7.71
C PRO A 43 2.19 12.39 8.40
N LYS A 44 1.96 11.25 7.75
CA LYS A 44 1.15 10.18 8.33
C LYS A 44 1.96 9.38 9.34
N ASP A 45 1.43 9.28 10.55
CA ASP A 45 1.92 8.34 11.54
C ASP A 45 1.35 6.94 11.29
N PHE A 46 2.15 6.08 10.65
CA PHE A 46 1.79 4.70 10.34
C PHE A 46 1.66 3.79 11.56
N THR A 47 1.99 4.24 12.78
CA THR A 47 1.82 3.45 14.01
C THR A 47 0.39 3.56 14.57
N ARG A 48 -0.37 4.56 14.14
CA ARG A 48 -1.74 4.79 14.61
C ARG A 48 -2.73 3.90 13.88
N ASP A 49 -3.68 3.38 14.64
CA ASP A 49 -4.77 2.57 14.13
C ASP A 49 -5.82 3.41 13.40
N GLY A 50 -6.66 2.72 12.61
CA GLY A 50 -7.77 3.34 11.91
C GLY A 50 -7.32 4.37 10.86
N PRO A 51 -8.23 5.28 10.43
CA PRO A 51 -7.97 6.14 9.27
C PRO A 51 -6.75 7.06 9.37
N VAL A 52 -6.25 7.32 10.59
CA VAL A 52 -5.10 8.19 10.84
C VAL A 52 -3.82 7.55 10.31
N GLY A 53 -3.52 6.29 10.66
CA GLY A 53 -2.32 5.61 10.17
C GLY A 53 -2.57 4.53 9.11
N CYS A 54 -3.80 4.07 8.92
CA CYS A 54 -4.14 3.03 7.95
C CYS A 54 -4.04 3.52 6.50
N ASN A 55 -3.48 2.67 5.63
CA ASN A 55 -3.37 2.91 4.18
C ASN A 55 -4.42 2.19 3.34
N LYS A 56 -5.49 1.66 3.97
CA LYS A 56 -6.73 1.18 3.33
C LYS A 56 -6.45 0.19 2.19
N CYS A 57 -5.77 -0.92 2.50
CA CYS A 57 -5.26 -1.88 1.52
C CYS A 57 -5.54 -3.31 1.96
N GLY A 58 -5.73 -4.21 0.99
CA GLY A 58 -5.88 -5.64 1.21
C GLY A 58 -4.66 -6.30 1.88
N GLY A 59 -3.46 -5.71 1.76
CA GLY A 59 -2.29 -6.10 2.54
C GLY A 59 -1.80 -7.52 2.28
N ILE A 60 -1.77 -7.95 1.01
CA ILE A 60 -1.10 -9.17 0.58
C ILE A 60 0.22 -8.75 -0.06
N ILE A 61 1.32 -9.41 0.31
CA ILE A 61 2.63 -9.32 -0.33
C ILE A 61 2.86 -10.67 -1.01
N SER A 62 3.02 -10.67 -2.33
CA SER A 62 3.23 -11.88 -3.12
C SER A 62 4.53 -12.59 -2.74
N GLU A 63 4.58 -13.89 -3.03
CA GLU A 63 5.78 -14.71 -2.87
C GLU A 63 7.00 -14.10 -3.58
N LEU A 64 6.84 -13.67 -4.83
CA LEU A 64 7.92 -13.06 -5.60
C LEU A 64 8.45 -11.79 -4.91
N LEU A 65 7.56 -10.95 -4.38
CA LEU A 65 8.00 -9.74 -3.67
C LEU A 65 8.70 -10.09 -2.36
N VAL A 66 8.19 -11.05 -1.57
CA VAL A 66 8.88 -11.52 -0.35
C VAL A 66 10.28 -12.03 -0.67
N GLN A 67 10.44 -12.83 -1.73
CA GLN A 67 11.73 -13.36 -2.18
C GLN A 67 12.67 -12.25 -2.64
N ASN A 68 12.18 -11.30 -3.47
CA ASN A 68 12.99 -10.17 -3.93
C ASN A 68 13.44 -9.29 -2.76
N LEU A 69 12.58 -9.05 -1.76
CA LEU A 69 12.96 -8.31 -0.56
C LEU A 69 14.07 -9.03 0.21
N ALA A 70 13.97 -10.35 0.37
CA ALA A 70 14.99 -11.13 1.06
C ALA A 70 16.35 -11.07 0.34
N VAL A 71 16.37 -11.14 -1.00
CA VAL A 71 17.58 -10.97 -1.82
C VAL A 71 18.23 -9.60 -1.60
N GLU A 72 17.42 -8.56 -1.44
CA GLU A 72 17.87 -7.20 -1.14
C GLU A 72 18.20 -6.97 0.34
N GLY A 73 18.18 -8.02 1.17
CA GLY A 73 18.48 -7.98 2.61
C GLY A 73 17.33 -7.44 3.47
N ILE A 74 16.13 -7.30 2.92
CA ILE A 74 14.92 -6.84 3.61
C ILE A 74 14.09 -8.07 4.03
N ASN A 75 14.33 -8.55 5.25
CA ASN A 75 13.59 -9.69 5.80
C ASN A 75 12.38 -9.21 6.61
N LEU A 76 11.19 -9.73 6.31
CA LEU A 76 9.97 -9.38 7.04
C LEU A 76 9.96 -10.08 8.41
N PRO A 77 9.90 -9.37 9.54
CA PRO A 77 9.85 -10.00 10.85
C PRO A 77 8.50 -10.70 11.08
N ASN A 78 8.50 -11.77 11.88
CA ASN A 78 7.28 -12.52 12.20
C ASN A 78 6.20 -11.67 12.86
N SER A 79 6.58 -10.63 13.59
CA SER A 79 5.68 -9.67 14.24
C SER A 79 4.90 -8.80 13.25
N LEU A 80 5.44 -8.62 12.04
CA LEU A 80 4.81 -7.87 10.96
C LEU A 80 3.83 -8.73 10.15
N VAL A 81 4.15 -10.01 9.97
CA VAL A 81 3.35 -10.96 9.19
C VAL A 81 2.16 -11.45 9.99
N GLN A 82 0.95 -11.08 9.54
CA GLN A 82 -0.31 -11.44 10.19
C GLN A 82 -0.69 -12.90 9.95
N ARG A 83 -0.36 -13.41 8.76
CA ARG A 83 -0.53 -14.80 8.36
C ARG A 83 0.27 -15.06 7.08
N GLY A 84 0.95 -16.21 7.02
CA GLY A 84 1.49 -16.75 5.78
C GLY A 84 0.40 -17.53 5.01
N ILE A 85 0.30 -17.27 3.71
CA ILE A 85 -0.68 -17.85 2.78
C ILE A 85 0.04 -18.83 1.86
N ASN A 86 -0.60 -19.97 1.59
CA ASN A 86 -0.08 -21.01 0.69
C ASN A 86 -1.11 -21.53 -0.32
N SER A 87 -2.28 -20.89 -0.40
CA SER A 87 -3.30 -21.27 -1.38
C SER A 87 -4.33 -20.17 -1.64
N TYR A 88 -5.06 -20.35 -2.72
CA TYR A 88 -6.23 -19.58 -3.08
C TYR A 88 -7.44 -20.51 -3.22
N LYS A 89 -8.62 -20.06 -2.81
CA LYS A 89 -9.88 -20.75 -3.06
C LYS A 89 -10.76 -19.85 -3.93
N LEU A 90 -10.98 -20.23 -5.18
CA LEU A 90 -11.81 -19.48 -6.11
C LEU A 90 -13.25 -19.97 -6.03
N HIS A 91 -14.16 -19.07 -5.67
CA HIS A 91 -15.60 -19.29 -5.59
C HIS A 91 -16.30 -18.65 -6.77
N THR A 92 -17.14 -19.42 -7.45
CA THR A 92 -18.02 -18.98 -8.53
C THR A 92 -19.45 -19.40 -8.21
N ARG A 93 -20.43 -18.97 -9.03
CA ARG A 93 -21.80 -19.47 -8.90
C ARG A 93 -21.95 -20.97 -9.13
N HIS A 94 -20.97 -21.60 -9.77
CA HIS A 94 -21.03 -23.02 -10.17
C HIS A 94 -20.24 -23.94 -9.23
N GLY A 95 -19.56 -23.39 -8.23
CA GLY A 95 -18.74 -24.16 -7.30
C GLY A 95 -17.43 -23.47 -6.97
N SER A 96 -16.58 -24.21 -6.25
CA SER A 96 -15.30 -23.70 -5.76
C SER A 96 -14.13 -24.56 -6.25
N VAL A 97 -13.00 -23.90 -6.55
CA VAL A 97 -11.74 -24.56 -6.93
C VAL A 97 -10.68 -24.16 -5.92
N TYR A 98 -9.89 -25.13 -5.47
CA TYR A 98 -8.75 -24.92 -4.60
C TYR A 98 -7.46 -24.90 -5.44
N ILE A 99 -6.62 -23.89 -5.22
CA ILE A 99 -5.38 -23.65 -5.96
C ILE A 99 -4.25 -23.57 -4.95
N GLU A 100 -3.37 -24.57 -4.95
CA GLU A 100 -2.18 -24.60 -4.10
C GLU A 100 -1.04 -23.77 -4.71
N THR A 101 -0.22 -23.15 -3.87
CA THR A 101 1.07 -22.60 -4.36
C THR A 101 1.98 -23.75 -4.82
N PRO A 102 2.78 -23.57 -5.89
CA PRO A 102 3.64 -24.62 -6.41
C PRO A 102 4.59 -25.23 -5.38
N SER A 103 5.09 -24.41 -4.45
CA SER A 103 5.98 -24.82 -3.36
C SER A 103 5.25 -25.38 -2.14
N LYS A 104 3.93 -25.18 -2.01
CA LYS A 104 3.11 -25.40 -0.79
C LYS A 104 3.60 -24.67 0.47
N GLU A 105 4.66 -23.88 0.34
CA GLU A 105 5.23 -23.05 1.38
C GLU A 105 4.35 -21.82 1.61
N ARG A 106 4.41 -21.27 2.83
CA ARG A 106 3.65 -20.07 3.22
C ARG A 106 4.40 -18.80 2.83
N THR A 107 4.68 -18.66 1.55
CA THR A 107 5.57 -17.64 0.99
C THR A 107 4.86 -16.34 0.63
N ILE A 108 3.53 -16.32 0.63
CA ILE A 108 2.74 -15.09 0.51
C ILE A 108 2.47 -14.54 1.91
N ALA A 109 2.82 -13.28 2.17
CA ALA A 109 2.63 -12.67 3.48
C ALA A 109 1.40 -11.77 3.49
N THR A 110 0.58 -11.87 4.53
CA THR A 110 -0.44 -10.85 4.81
C THR A 110 0.06 -9.89 5.88
N VAL A 111 -0.17 -8.60 5.67
CA VAL A 111 0.30 -7.50 6.53
C VAL A 111 -0.78 -6.44 6.72
N TYR A 112 -0.61 -5.63 7.76
CA TYR A 112 -1.23 -4.31 7.78
C TYR A 112 -0.27 -3.29 7.17
N ARG A 113 -0.74 -2.55 6.16
CA ARG A 113 0.02 -1.46 5.51
C ARG A 113 0.16 -0.21 6.41
N GLY A 114 -0.52 -0.16 7.54
CA GLY A 114 -0.50 0.93 8.52
C GLY A 114 -0.76 0.33 9.90
N GLY A 115 -1.16 1.14 10.89
CA GLY A 115 -1.45 0.66 12.25
C GLY A 115 -2.72 -0.22 12.38
N GLY A 116 -3.24 -0.76 11.28
CA GLY A 116 -4.33 -1.72 11.27
C GLY A 116 -5.75 -1.13 11.37
N PRO A 117 -6.76 -2.00 11.57
CA PRO A 117 -8.15 -1.64 11.79
C PRO A 117 -8.31 -0.70 13.00
N LYS A 118 -9.33 0.17 12.99
CA LYS A 118 -9.62 1.05 14.12
C LYS A 118 -9.99 0.22 15.36
N GLY A 119 -9.38 0.52 16.50
CA GLY A 119 -9.63 -0.19 17.75
C GLY A 119 -8.90 -1.52 17.88
N ILE A 120 -7.92 -1.82 17.00
CA ILE A 120 -7.11 -3.02 17.14
C ILE A 120 -6.35 -3.01 18.48
N ILE A 121 -6.33 -4.16 19.18
CA ILE A 121 -5.67 -4.37 20.47
C ILE A 121 -4.68 -5.54 20.30
N GLY A 122 -3.54 -5.50 20.99
CA GLY A 122 -2.52 -6.57 20.96
C GLY A 122 -1.26 -6.23 20.17
N SER A 123 -0.34 -7.20 20.05
CA SER A 123 0.96 -7.10 19.37
C SER A 123 0.87 -7.19 17.84
N GLU A 124 -0.30 -7.53 17.29
CA GLU A 124 -0.59 -7.65 15.84
C GLU A 124 -0.77 -6.25 15.16
N LYS A 125 0.01 -5.24 15.56
CA LYS A 125 -0.12 -3.84 15.08
C LYS A 125 1.05 -3.36 14.23
N GLU A 126 2.09 -4.18 14.05
CA GLU A 126 3.24 -3.74 13.27
C GLU A 126 2.81 -3.39 11.84
N SER A 127 3.29 -2.24 11.41
CA SER A 127 2.89 -1.61 10.16
C SER A 127 3.98 -1.83 9.12
N PHE A 128 3.61 -2.36 7.97
CA PHE A 128 4.54 -2.60 6.87
C PHE A 128 5.13 -1.29 6.35
N ASP A 129 4.32 -0.24 6.24
CA ASP A 129 4.78 1.05 5.75
C ASP A 129 5.69 1.72 6.79
N ARG A 130 5.44 1.51 8.09
CA ARG A 130 6.34 1.97 9.16
C ARG A 130 7.68 1.23 9.12
N PHE A 131 7.64 -0.10 9.03
CA PHE A 131 8.83 -0.95 8.93
C PHE A 131 9.74 -0.51 7.77
N LEU A 132 9.18 -0.29 6.57
CA LEU A 132 9.96 0.16 5.42
C LEU A 132 10.50 1.58 5.60
N LEU A 133 9.72 2.48 6.20
CA LEU A 133 10.19 3.84 6.48
C LEU A 133 11.36 3.83 7.47
N ASP A 134 11.27 3.04 8.55
CA ASP A 134 12.34 2.89 9.52
C ASP A 134 13.59 2.26 8.88
N LEU A 135 13.44 1.29 7.97
CA LEU A 135 14.56 0.75 7.19
C LEU A 135 15.21 1.82 6.29
N ALA A 136 14.42 2.68 5.65
CA ALA A 136 14.98 3.78 4.86
C ALA A 136 15.80 4.74 5.73
N VAL A 137 15.33 5.03 6.95
CA VAL A 137 16.08 5.85 7.92
C VAL A 137 17.36 5.14 8.36
N GLN A 138 17.31 3.85 8.65
CA GLN A 138 18.50 3.04 8.98
C GLN A 138 19.53 3.04 7.85
N GLU A 139 19.10 3.07 6.59
CA GLU A 139 19.99 3.16 5.43
C GLU A 139 20.64 4.54 5.24
N GLY A 140 20.12 5.57 5.92
CA GLY A 140 20.66 6.94 5.92
C GLY A 140 19.69 8.02 5.43
N ALA A 141 18.42 7.70 5.18
CA ALA A 141 17.43 8.72 4.84
C ALA A 141 17.04 9.54 6.08
N VAL A 142 16.68 10.80 5.89
CA VAL A 142 16.09 11.65 6.93
C VAL A 142 14.56 11.59 6.80
N HIS A 143 13.85 11.13 7.82
CA HIS A 143 12.39 11.25 7.88
C HIS A 143 11.99 12.60 8.48
N ASP A 144 11.17 13.33 7.75
CA ASP A 144 10.56 14.58 8.16
C ASP A 144 9.02 14.44 8.15
N PRO A 145 8.35 14.56 9.30
CA PRO A 145 6.90 14.41 9.38
C PRO A 145 6.12 15.64 8.87
N ARG A 146 6.79 16.64 8.30
CA ARG A 146 6.10 17.79 7.72
C ARG A 146 5.36 17.43 6.44
N LYS A 147 4.18 18.04 6.26
CA LYS A 147 3.43 17.97 5.01
C LYS A 147 3.97 19.02 4.05
N ILE A 148 4.42 18.59 2.87
CA ILE A 148 4.65 19.49 1.75
C ILE A 148 3.31 19.79 1.06
N ASP A 149 2.99 21.06 0.89
CA ASP A 149 1.72 21.52 0.33
C ASP A 149 1.88 22.42 -0.90
N ARG A 150 3.11 22.77 -1.28
CA ARG A 150 3.41 23.47 -2.52
C ARG A 150 4.82 23.15 -3.03
N ILE A 151 4.93 23.03 -4.35
CA ILE A 151 6.19 22.92 -5.08
C ILE A 151 6.23 24.09 -6.05
N ALA A 152 7.26 24.92 -5.98
CA ALA A 152 7.49 26.00 -6.94
C ALA A 152 8.81 25.77 -7.70
N TYR A 153 9.00 26.48 -8.81
CA TYR A 153 10.29 26.56 -9.47
C TYR A 153 10.96 27.90 -9.16
N HIS A 154 12.24 27.85 -8.77
CA HIS A 154 13.12 29.00 -8.68
C HIS A 154 14.40 28.66 -9.46
N ASP A 155 14.76 29.47 -10.45
CA ASP A 155 15.93 29.23 -11.32
C ASP A 155 16.03 27.79 -11.86
N LYS A 156 14.90 27.25 -12.36
CA LYS A 156 14.75 25.87 -12.88
C LYS A 156 14.95 24.76 -11.84
N ARG A 157 15.06 25.09 -10.55
CA ARG A 157 15.11 24.09 -9.46
C ARG A 157 13.79 24.06 -8.70
N PRO A 158 13.33 22.87 -8.29
CA PRO A 158 12.16 22.76 -7.44
C PRO A 158 12.46 23.32 -6.04
N VAL A 159 11.47 23.98 -5.44
CA VAL A 159 11.50 24.48 -4.07
C VAL A 159 10.25 23.98 -3.34
N LEU A 160 10.47 23.31 -2.21
CA LEU A 160 9.41 22.73 -1.40
C LEU A 160 8.99 23.68 -0.29
N PHE A 161 7.67 23.76 -0.07
CA PHE A 161 7.08 24.58 0.98
C PHE A 161 6.12 23.78 1.87
N SER A 162 6.03 24.24 3.11
CA SER A 162 5.01 23.84 4.09
C SER A 162 4.39 25.13 4.61
N GLY A 163 3.24 25.52 4.05
CA GLY A 163 2.67 26.86 4.20
C GLY A 163 3.59 27.93 3.61
N GLU A 164 3.87 28.98 4.38
CA GLU A 164 4.77 30.08 3.96
C GLU A 164 6.25 29.75 4.14
N VAL A 165 6.58 28.62 4.76
CA VAL A 165 7.96 28.27 5.08
C VAL A 165 8.60 27.52 3.91
N LYS A 166 9.71 28.05 3.38
CA LYS A 166 10.62 27.31 2.49
C LYS A 166 11.29 26.18 3.27
N VAL A 167 11.07 24.94 2.83
CA VAL A 167 11.55 23.74 3.51
C VAL A 167 12.87 23.23 2.92
N GLN A 168 12.94 23.10 1.60
CA GLN A 168 14.10 22.56 0.90
C GLN A 168 14.14 23.05 -0.56
N GLU A 169 15.33 23.11 -1.15
CA GLU A 169 15.55 23.30 -2.58
C GLU A 169 16.35 22.11 -3.14
N PRO A 170 15.66 20.99 -3.46
CA PRO A 170 16.33 19.76 -3.86
C PRO A 170 16.80 19.77 -5.32
N ASP A 171 17.77 18.89 -5.60
CA ASP A 171 18.19 18.56 -6.96
C ASP A 171 17.19 17.69 -7.71
N LEU A 172 16.46 16.84 -6.98
CA LEU A 172 15.45 15.93 -7.49
C LEU A 172 14.27 15.86 -6.51
N VAL A 173 13.05 15.97 -7.03
CA VAL A 173 11.81 15.67 -6.29
C VAL A 173 11.24 14.34 -6.76
N VAL A 174 10.93 13.47 -5.81
CA VAL A 174 10.31 12.17 -6.04
C VAL A 174 8.90 12.18 -5.46
N GLY A 175 7.90 12.09 -6.33
CA GLY A 175 6.49 11.96 -5.94
C GLY A 175 6.12 10.51 -5.66
N ALA A 176 6.03 10.14 -4.39
CA ALA A 176 5.56 8.83 -3.91
C ALA A 176 4.19 8.94 -3.21
N VAL A 177 3.33 9.82 -3.72
CA VAL A 177 2.13 10.32 -3.03
C VAL A 177 0.89 9.44 -3.14
N GLY A 178 0.98 8.38 -3.94
CA GLY A 178 -0.13 7.49 -4.31
C GLY A 178 -1.32 8.23 -4.96
N VAL A 179 -2.47 7.56 -5.04
CA VAL A 179 -3.70 8.13 -5.64
C VAL A 179 -4.75 8.59 -4.63
N LYS A 180 -4.49 8.40 -3.32
CA LYS A 180 -5.47 8.65 -2.25
C LYS A 180 -5.38 10.05 -1.65
N SER A 181 -4.22 10.70 -1.76
CA SER A 181 -3.97 12.04 -1.23
C SER A 181 -4.33 13.09 -2.28
N GLN A 182 -4.68 14.31 -1.89
CA GLN A 182 -4.75 15.44 -2.84
C GLN A 182 -3.34 15.93 -3.25
N THR A 183 -2.29 15.33 -2.71
CA THR A 183 -0.89 15.71 -2.93
C THR A 183 -0.45 15.50 -4.39
N PHE A 184 -1.18 14.72 -5.20
CA PHE A 184 -0.93 14.68 -6.65
C PHE A 184 -1.12 16.06 -7.32
N LYS A 185 -1.97 16.94 -6.77
CA LYS A 185 -2.18 18.29 -7.31
C LYS A 185 -0.89 19.10 -7.32
N LEU A 186 -0.02 18.87 -6.32
CA LEU A 186 1.29 19.52 -6.27
C LEU A 186 2.08 19.32 -7.56
N PHE A 187 1.96 18.15 -8.18
CA PHE A 187 2.65 17.80 -9.41
C PHE A 187 1.86 18.21 -10.67
N GLU A 188 0.52 18.21 -10.61
CA GLU A 188 -0.30 18.73 -11.72
C GLU A 188 -0.09 20.24 -11.91
N ASP A 189 0.06 20.98 -10.80
CA ASP A 189 0.26 22.43 -10.76
C ASP A 189 1.65 22.85 -11.26
N MET A 190 2.60 21.92 -11.39
CA MET A 190 3.93 22.18 -11.95
C MET A 190 3.92 22.38 -13.47
N GLY A 191 2.80 22.09 -14.14
CA GLY A 191 2.60 22.46 -15.56
C GLY A 191 3.36 21.64 -16.60
N PHE A 192 4.03 20.54 -16.22
CA PHE A 192 4.77 19.67 -17.16
C PHE A 192 3.92 18.59 -17.84
N GLY A 193 2.59 18.68 -17.72
CA GLY A 193 1.66 17.73 -18.35
C GLY A 193 1.30 16.52 -17.50
N TYR A 194 1.80 16.39 -16.28
CA TYR A 194 1.33 15.37 -15.35
C TYR A 194 -0.17 15.51 -15.07
N ARG A 195 -0.85 14.37 -15.10
CA ARG A 195 -2.24 14.21 -14.71
C ARG A 195 -2.33 12.99 -13.81
N LYS A 196 -3.11 13.11 -12.74
CA LYS A 196 -3.29 11.99 -11.82
C LYS A 196 -3.76 10.74 -12.59
N PRO A 197 -3.33 9.55 -12.16
CA PRO A 197 -3.75 8.30 -12.80
C PRO A 197 -5.26 8.06 -12.74
N GLU A 198 -5.78 7.28 -13.67
CA GLU A 198 -7.18 6.85 -13.64
C GLU A 198 -7.41 5.93 -12.45
N THR A 199 -8.53 6.12 -11.74
CA THR A 199 -8.83 5.33 -10.54
C THR A 199 -10.24 4.78 -10.55
N VAL A 200 -10.40 3.65 -9.88
CA VAL A 200 -11.70 3.09 -9.50
C VAL A 200 -11.86 3.11 -7.99
N THR A 201 -13.12 3.12 -7.54
CA THR A 201 -13.44 2.94 -6.12
C THR A 201 -13.48 1.45 -5.81
N ALA A 202 -12.72 1.03 -4.81
CA ALA A 202 -12.86 -0.28 -4.18
C ALA A 202 -13.64 -0.14 -2.86
N ALA A 203 -14.13 -1.24 -2.31
CA ALA A 203 -14.58 -1.31 -0.93
C ALA A 203 -13.69 -2.26 -0.15
N ILE A 204 -13.20 -1.80 1.00
CA ILE A 204 -12.42 -2.61 1.93
C ILE A 204 -13.11 -2.60 3.29
N ALA A 205 -13.24 -3.78 3.89
CA ALA A 205 -13.71 -3.93 5.26
C ALA A 205 -12.81 -4.88 6.03
N GLU A 206 -12.70 -4.63 7.32
CA GLU A 206 -12.03 -5.53 8.26
C GLU A 206 -13.11 -6.15 9.15
N ILE A 207 -13.23 -7.47 9.09
CA ILE A 207 -14.18 -8.26 9.88
C ILE A 207 -13.40 -8.86 11.04
N HIS A 208 -13.73 -8.47 12.27
CA HIS A 208 -13.15 -9.03 13.48
C HIS A 208 -13.81 -10.37 13.81
N MET A 209 -13.00 -11.38 14.14
CA MET A 209 -13.43 -12.74 14.43
C MET A 209 -12.35 -13.47 15.25
N ASP A 210 -12.76 -14.44 16.05
CA ASP A 210 -11.81 -15.30 16.77
C ASP A 210 -10.81 -16.01 15.83
N LYS A 211 -9.55 -16.11 16.27
CA LYS A 211 -8.45 -16.67 15.46
C LYS A 211 -8.63 -18.15 15.15
N MET A 212 -9.28 -18.91 16.03
CA MET A 212 -9.60 -20.32 15.80
C MET A 212 -10.67 -20.45 14.72
N LEU A 213 -11.73 -19.63 14.77
CA LEU A 213 -12.76 -19.60 13.73
C LEU A 213 -12.19 -19.23 12.34
N ILE A 214 -11.31 -18.22 12.28
CA ILE A 214 -10.61 -17.89 11.02
C ILE A 214 -9.81 -19.09 10.52
N SER A 215 -9.12 -19.80 11.41
CA SER A 215 -8.27 -20.93 11.03
C SER A 215 -9.08 -22.16 10.60
N GLU A 216 -10.24 -22.41 11.22
CA GLU A 216 -11.17 -23.48 10.88
C GLU A 216 -11.84 -23.24 9.51
N HIS A 217 -12.33 -22.03 9.27
CA HIS A 217 -13.09 -21.71 8.05
C HIS A 217 -12.21 -21.34 6.84
N PHE A 218 -11.07 -20.65 7.07
CA PHE A 218 -10.26 -20.06 6.00
C PHE A 218 -8.83 -20.61 5.94
N GLY A 219 -8.33 -21.22 7.02
CA GLY A 219 -6.99 -21.78 7.07
C GLY A 219 -5.90 -20.77 6.67
N ALA A 220 -5.09 -21.14 5.68
CA ALA A 220 -4.05 -20.30 5.09
C ALA A 220 -4.38 -19.90 3.64
N SER A 221 -5.68 -19.81 3.31
CA SER A 221 -6.16 -19.53 1.97
C SER A 221 -6.73 -18.13 1.81
N VAL A 222 -6.37 -17.44 0.73
CA VAL A 222 -7.11 -16.28 0.25
C VAL A 222 -8.33 -16.78 -0.52
N ASN A 223 -9.53 -16.36 -0.12
CA ASN A 223 -10.78 -16.77 -0.77
C ASN A 223 -11.17 -15.71 -1.80
N LEU A 224 -11.18 -16.08 -3.07
CA LEU A 224 -11.48 -15.22 -4.21
C LEU A 224 -12.90 -15.48 -4.69
N PHE A 225 -13.62 -14.44 -5.09
CA PHE A 225 -15.04 -14.52 -5.46
C PHE A 225 -15.27 -13.85 -6.80
N LEU A 226 -15.74 -14.65 -7.77
CA LEU A 226 -16.22 -14.21 -9.07
C LEU A 226 -17.71 -14.54 -9.18
N LEU A 227 -18.51 -13.69 -8.54
CA LEU A 227 -19.95 -13.89 -8.37
C LEU A 227 -20.73 -12.84 -9.17
N PRO A 228 -21.94 -13.18 -9.67
CA PRO A 228 -22.81 -12.24 -10.37
C PRO A 228 -23.52 -11.29 -9.37
N VAL A 229 -22.74 -10.53 -8.60
CA VAL A 229 -23.27 -9.50 -7.70
C VAL A 229 -23.23 -8.18 -8.46
N LYS A 230 -24.34 -7.42 -8.42
CA LYS A 230 -24.45 -6.13 -9.10
C LYS A 230 -23.25 -5.26 -8.75
N ASP A 231 -22.65 -4.62 -9.76
CA ASP A 231 -21.56 -3.65 -9.63
C ASP A 231 -20.22 -4.23 -9.11
N ILE A 232 -20.18 -5.46 -8.59
CA ILE A 232 -18.96 -6.14 -8.14
C ILE A 232 -18.39 -6.99 -9.28
N LYS A 233 -17.12 -6.72 -9.64
CA LYS A 233 -16.37 -7.51 -10.62
C LYS A 233 -15.57 -8.64 -9.96
N PHE A 234 -15.06 -8.36 -8.76
CA PHE A 234 -14.16 -9.25 -8.04
C PHE A 234 -14.22 -8.94 -6.55
N ALA A 235 -14.16 -9.96 -5.72
CA ALA A 235 -13.96 -9.79 -4.29
C ALA A 235 -12.99 -10.83 -3.73
N ALA A 236 -12.33 -10.49 -2.62
CA ALA A 236 -11.45 -11.39 -1.88
C ALA A 236 -11.70 -11.27 -0.38
N ILE A 237 -11.60 -12.40 0.33
CA ILE A 237 -11.52 -12.48 1.78
C ILE A 237 -10.13 -12.99 2.15
N ILE A 238 -9.41 -12.21 2.95
CA ILE A 238 -7.99 -12.38 3.24
C ILE A 238 -7.84 -12.55 4.76
N PRO A 239 -7.45 -13.74 5.25
CA PRO A 239 -7.29 -13.96 6.69
C PRO A 239 -6.02 -13.28 7.23
N LYS A 240 -6.14 -12.51 8.32
CA LYS A 240 -5.06 -11.73 8.95
C LYS A 240 -5.19 -11.72 10.47
N GLY A 241 -4.35 -12.44 11.20
CA GLY A 241 -4.42 -12.41 12.67
C GLY A 241 -5.83 -12.74 13.18
N THR A 242 -6.42 -11.81 13.94
CA THR A 242 -7.83 -11.83 14.43
C THR A 242 -8.85 -11.13 13.52
N TYR A 243 -8.48 -10.80 12.29
CA TYR A 243 -9.34 -10.15 11.31
C TYR A 243 -9.38 -10.90 9.98
N MET A 244 -10.44 -10.66 9.22
CA MET A 244 -10.50 -10.95 7.80
C MET A 244 -10.69 -9.66 7.01
N THR A 245 -9.78 -9.40 6.09
CA THR A 245 -9.93 -8.27 5.19
C THR A 245 -10.78 -8.69 4.00
N VAL A 246 -11.93 -8.04 3.84
CA VAL A 246 -12.75 -8.09 2.63
C VAL A 246 -12.27 -7.00 1.68
N CYS A 247 -11.92 -7.35 0.44
CA CYS A 247 -11.56 -6.42 -0.61
C CYS A 247 -12.48 -6.63 -1.81
N ILE A 248 -13.21 -5.59 -2.23
CA ILE A 248 -14.18 -5.63 -3.32
C ILE A 248 -13.76 -4.62 -4.38
N LEU A 249 -13.70 -5.07 -5.63
CA LEU A 249 -13.43 -4.28 -6.81
C LEU A 249 -14.62 -4.36 -7.77
N GLY A 250 -14.98 -3.22 -8.35
CA GLY A 250 -16.11 -3.16 -9.26
C GLY A 250 -16.32 -1.79 -9.88
N GLN A 251 -17.52 -1.57 -10.42
CA GLN A 251 -17.97 -0.28 -10.92
C GLN A 251 -18.92 0.33 -9.90
N ASN A 252 -18.95 1.65 -9.76
CA ASN A 252 -19.92 2.34 -8.89
C ASN A 252 -20.00 1.80 -7.44
N ILE A 253 -18.90 1.27 -6.91
CA ILE A 253 -18.84 0.71 -5.56
C ILE A 253 -19.13 1.80 -4.52
N ASP A 254 -20.08 1.51 -3.63
CA ASP A 254 -20.52 2.39 -2.56
C ASP A 254 -20.48 1.70 -1.18
N HIS A 255 -21.13 2.34 -0.19
CA HIS A 255 -21.14 1.88 1.20
C HIS A 255 -21.97 0.61 1.44
N THR A 256 -22.82 0.19 0.50
CA THR A 256 -23.63 -1.03 0.64
C THR A 256 -22.92 -2.26 0.08
N ALA A 257 -21.90 -2.08 -0.76
CA ALA A 257 -21.20 -3.17 -1.45
C ALA A 257 -20.71 -4.29 -0.52
N VAL A 258 -20.17 -3.95 0.66
CA VAL A 258 -19.73 -4.95 1.65
C VAL A 258 -20.91 -5.76 2.18
N GLN A 259 -22.01 -5.11 2.52
CA GLN A 259 -23.20 -5.79 3.05
C GLN A 259 -23.80 -6.73 1.99
N SER A 260 -24.02 -6.23 0.77
CA SER A 260 -24.57 -7.01 -0.34
C SER A 260 -23.69 -8.21 -0.70
N PHE A 261 -22.36 -8.06 -0.60
CA PHE A 261 -21.42 -9.15 -0.80
C PHE A 261 -21.55 -10.22 0.30
N LEU A 262 -21.53 -9.83 1.58
CA LEU A 262 -21.62 -10.77 2.70
C LEU A 262 -22.97 -11.49 2.80
N GLU A 263 -24.04 -10.90 2.24
CA GLU A 263 -25.37 -11.51 2.20
C GLU A 263 -25.55 -12.52 1.06
N HIS A 264 -24.66 -12.52 0.06
CA HIS A 264 -24.75 -13.44 -1.07
C HIS A 264 -24.64 -14.90 -0.59
N PRO A 265 -25.51 -15.83 -1.06
CA PRO A 265 -25.55 -17.21 -0.56
C PRO A 265 -24.18 -17.91 -0.56
N VAL A 266 -23.46 -17.86 -1.68
CA VAL A 266 -22.11 -18.45 -1.79
C VAL A 266 -21.11 -17.88 -0.78
N VAL A 267 -21.25 -16.61 -0.39
CA VAL A 267 -20.36 -15.98 0.61
C VAL A 267 -20.79 -16.39 2.01
N ARG A 268 -22.10 -16.44 2.28
CA ARG A 268 -22.66 -16.91 3.55
C ARG A 268 -22.28 -18.35 3.87
N ASP A 269 -22.19 -19.21 2.86
CA ASP A 269 -21.79 -20.62 3.03
C ASP A 269 -20.31 -20.78 3.39
N VAL A 270 -19.48 -19.76 3.11
CA VAL A 270 -18.05 -19.74 3.46
C VAL A 270 -17.81 -19.12 4.84
N LEU A 271 -18.63 -18.14 5.22
CA LEU A 271 -18.55 -17.47 6.51
C LEU A 271 -19.06 -18.38 7.65
N PRO A 272 -18.53 -18.22 8.88
CA PRO A 272 -19.11 -18.87 10.05
C PRO A 272 -20.50 -18.31 10.38
N GLU A 273 -21.13 -18.91 11.39
CA GLU A 273 -22.47 -18.53 11.83
C GLU A 273 -22.59 -17.02 12.09
N LYS A 274 -23.71 -16.41 11.67
CA LYS A 274 -23.98 -14.99 11.92
C LYS A 274 -23.92 -14.68 13.41
N GLY A 275 -23.29 -13.57 13.77
CA GLY A 275 -23.11 -13.15 15.16
C GLY A 275 -21.79 -13.59 15.78
N THR A 276 -21.03 -14.49 15.12
CA THR A 276 -19.67 -14.88 15.53
C THR A 276 -18.58 -13.93 15.02
N TYR A 277 -18.96 -12.94 14.22
CA TYR A 277 -18.07 -11.94 13.63
C TYR A 277 -18.73 -10.57 13.52
N GLU A 278 -17.91 -9.52 13.49
CA GLU A 278 -18.37 -8.13 13.41
C GLU A 278 -17.56 -7.32 12.39
N ILE A 279 -18.21 -6.39 11.68
CA ILE A 279 -17.50 -5.47 10.78
C ILE A 279 -16.88 -4.35 11.61
N ALA A 280 -15.59 -4.45 11.90
CA ALA A 280 -14.86 -3.48 12.71
C ALA A 280 -14.63 -2.15 11.98
N CYS A 281 -14.30 -2.20 10.68
CA CYS A 281 -14.22 -0.99 9.88
C CYS A 281 -14.56 -1.24 8.39
N ARG A 282 -14.92 -0.16 7.69
CA ARG A 282 -15.17 -0.14 6.24
C ARG A 282 -14.68 1.15 5.62
N CYS A 283 -14.20 1.10 4.39
CA CYS A 283 -13.76 2.28 3.66
C CYS A 283 -13.85 2.07 2.15
N LEU A 284 -13.86 3.20 1.41
CA LEU A 284 -13.95 3.24 -0.05
C LEU A 284 -12.66 3.82 -0.67
N PRO A 285 -11.53 3.10 -0.64
CA PRO A 285 -10.28 3.62 -1.19
C PRO A 285 -10.33 3.71 -2.71
N LYS A 286 -9.54 4.64 -3.26
CA LYS A 286 -9.23 4.69 -4.68
C LYS A 286 -8.08 3.74 -4.99
N MET A 287 -8.17 3.07 -6.13
CA MET A 287 -7.13 2.22 -6.71
C MET A 287 -6.81 2.68 -8.12
N ASN A 288 -5.54 2.77 -8.46
CA ASN A 288 -5.07 3.05 -9.81
C ASN A 288 -5.45 1.88 -10.74
N VAL A 289 -5.98 2.20 -11.93
CA VAL A 289 -6.25 1.23 -13.00
C VAL A 289 -5.51 1.52 -14.30
N LYS A 290 -4.94 2.72 -14.44
CA LYS A 290 -4.19 3.13 -15.62
C LYS A 290 -3.11 4.12 -15.20
N ALA A 291 -1.87 3.83 -15.60
CA ALA A 291 -0.72 4.72 -15.39
C ALA A 291 -0.94 6.10 -16.08
N PRO A 292 -0.32 7.17 -15.56
CA PRO A 292 -0.36 8.48 -16.19
C PRO A 292 0.51 8.47 -17.45
N GLU A 293 0.14 9.29 -18.44
CA GLU A 293 0.88 9.39 -19.71
C GLU A 293 2.27 10.04 -19.52
N VAL A 294 2.36 10.99 -18.60
CA VAL A 294 3.60 11.67 -18.22
C VAL A 294 3.79 11.45 -16.72
N ALA A 295 4.96 10.96 -16.30
CA ALA A 295 5.30 10.69 -14.90
C ALA A 295 6.63 11.32 -14.47
N CYS A 296 7.29 12.06 -15.34
CA CYS A 296 8.56 12.70 -15.04
C CYS A 296 8.74 13.98 -15.86
N ALA A 297 9.64 14.83 -15.36
CA ALA A 297 10.12 16.04 -16.03
C ALA A 297 11.55 16.33 -15.54
N ASP A 298 12.12 17.46 -15.94
CA ASP A 298 13.40 17.90 -15.39
C ASP A 298 13.31 18.01 -13.86
N ARG A 299 14.20 17.27 -13.17
CA ARG A 299 14.32 17.21 -11.71
C ARG A 299 13.09 16.69 -10.95
N VAL A 300 12.15 16.02 -11.63
CA VAL A 300 10.94 15.48 -11.02
C VAL A 300 10.63 14.09 -11.56
N VAL A 301 10.32 13.15 -10.68
CA VAL A 301 9.84 11.81 -11.04
C VAL A 301 8.72 11.37 -10.10
N LEU A 302 7.66 10.76 -10.63
CA LEU A 302 6.60 10.14 -9.86
C LEU A 302 6.71 8.61 -9.92
N CYS A 303 6.51 7.98 -8.78
CA CYS A 303 6.69 6.55 -8.58
C CYS A 303 5.44 5.90 -7.99
N GLY A 304 5.35 4.57 -8.13
CA GLY A 304 4.28 3.77 -7.55
C GLY A 304 2.91 4.16 -8.10
N ASP A 305 1.91 4.22 -7.22
CA ASP A 305 0.52 4.52 -7.61
C ASP A 305 0.35 5.88 -8.30
N ALA A 306 1.22 6.85 -8.04
CA ALA A 306 1.19 8.16 -8.68
C ALA A 306 1.95 8.19 -10.02
N GLY A 307 2.83 7.22 -10.27
CA GLY A 307 3.59 7.09 -11.51
C GLY A 307 3.20 5.81 -12.25
N SER A 308 4.20 5.02 -12.63
CA SER A 308 3.96 3.73 -13.30
C SER A 308 3.58 2.63 -12.31
N THR A 309 2.46 1.94 -12.57
CA THR A 309 2.05 0.77 -11.79
C THR A 309 1.45 -0.32 -12.68
N ARG A 310 1.68 -1.58 -12.31
CA ARG A 310 0.97 -2.74 -12.89
C ARG A 310 -0.38 -2.91 -12.18
N LEU A 311 -1.42 -3.29 -12.93
CA LEU A 311 -2.70 -3.71 -12.38
C LEU A 311 -2.48 -4.94 -11.46
N PHE A 312 -3.10 -4.93 -10.26
CA PHE A 312 -3.01 -6.02 -9.27
C PHE A 312 -1.60 -6.36 -8.77
N LYS A 313 -0.81 -5.32 -8.48
CA LYS A 313 0.53 -5.34 -7.85
C LYS A 313 0.89 -6.60 -7.06
N ASP A 314 2.17 -6.94 -7.11
CA ASP A 314 2.83 -7.94 -6.26
C ASP A 314 2.77 -7.62 -4.73
N GLY A 315 2.15 -6.50 -4.34
CA GLY A 315 1.85 -6.04 -2.97
C GLY A 315 1.49 -4.55 -2.86
#